data_AF-A0A9X0LC12-F1
#
_entry.id   AF-A0A9X0LC12-F1
#
_cell.length_a   1.000
_cell.length_b   1.000
_cell.length_c   1.000
_cell.angle_alpha   90.00
_cell.angle_beta   90.00
_cell.angle_gamma   90.00
#
_symmetry.space_group_name_H-M   'P 1'
#
loop_
_entity.id
_entity.type
_entity.pdbx_description
1 polymer ?
#
loop_
_entity_poly.entity_id
_entity_poly.type
_entity_poly.pdbx_seq_one_letter_code
_entity_poly.pdbx_strand_id
1 'polypeptide(L)'
;MATRHSSAQAVAEGERTDKRRELLIMNEGSPGAPAERTWRWWPALRLALVLLWLLAAMTTWWTAPRQQGYEQARADAAAGRITAYQWGDRWDASSPPRWFDTPALHSSGTLGPLFAWRTPDGRRHWTDTDRFDQVTITDTVDNGSYSGPGAIGVAQDLRASGLEHRAGALHLPTPVVIWAGLVLAAISVGVVVAGPAPVRGTRWFWFWLISITPYGLGLLYWWAREHPWSTSATPAGHVNRRDRGILGLGLGILASILISLVLLALHTALGDRWAPQPGT
;
A
#
# COMPACT_ATOMS: atom_id res chain seq x y z
N MET A 1 88.12 6.67 40.77
CA MET A 1 87.50 7.81 40.06
C MET A 1 86.43 7.28 39.08
N ALA A 2 85.39 6.62 39.59
CA ALA A 2 84.40 5.89 38.75
C ALA A 2 82.99 5.86 39.35
N THR A 3 82.64 6.85 40.17
CA THR A 3 81.35 6.91 40.89
C THR A 3 80.47 8.09 40.49
N ARG A 4 80.94 8.99 39.61
CA ARG A 4 80.15 10.15 39.15
C ARG A 4 79.32 9.92 37.88
N HIS A 5 79.55 8.84 37.13
CA HIS A 5 78.81 8.60 35.88
C HIS A 5 77.44 7.93 36.06
N SER A 6 77.19 7.23 37.17
CA SER A 6 75.94 6.50 37.38
C SER A 6 74.76 7.40 37.77
N SER A 7 75.01 8.55 38.41
CA SER A 7 73.95 9.43 38.91
C SER A 7 73.32 10.31 37.82
N ALA A 8 74.06 10.64 36.77
CA ALA A 8 73.51 11.44 35.65
C ALA A 8 72.54 10.64 34.78
N GLN A 9 72.74 9.32 34.67
CA GLN A 9 71.93 8.45 33.82
C GLN A 9 70.56 8.15 34.44
N ALA A 10 70.48 8.04 35.77
CA ALA A 10 69.21 7.84 36.48
C ALA A 10 68.29 9.07 36.44
N VAL A 11 68.85 10.28 36.41
CA VAL A 11 68.08 11.53 36.34
C VAL A 11 67.47 11.74 34.94
N ALA A 12 68.20 11.40 33.88
CA ALA A 12 67.72 11.51 32.51
C ALA A 12 66.58 10.52 32.18
N GLU A 13 66.54 9.37 32.85
CA GLU A 13 65.51 8.35 32.62
C GLU A 13 64.18 8.70 33.32
N GLY A 14 64.24 9.31 34.52
CA GLY A 14 63.06 9.81 35.23
C GLY A 14 62.31 10.93 34.50
N GLU A 15 63.05 11.88 33.92
CA GLU A 15 62.44 13.01 33.19
C GLU A 15 61.73 12.56 31.89
N ARG A 16 62.18 11.45 31.29
CA ARG A 16 61.61 10.89 30.07
C ARG A 16 60.27 10.18 30.33
N THR A 17 60.13 9.55 31.49
CA THR A 17 58.87 8.90 31.90
C THR A 17 57.78 9.90 32.27
N ASP A 18 58.16 11.08 32.77
CA ASP A 18 57.21 12.12 33.19
C ASP A 18 56.59 12.84 31.97
N LYS A 19 57.43 13.25 31.00
CA LYS A 19 56.95 13.81 29.73
C LYS A 19 56.05 12.86 28.94
N ARG A 20 56.27 11.54 29.08
CA ARG A 20 55.43 10.52 28.43
C ARG A 20 54.07 10.35 29.11
N ARG A 21 53.96 10.66 30.40
CA ARG A 21 52.68 10.68 31.14
C ARG A 21 51.90 11.96 30.84
N GLU A 22 52.56 13.12 30.74
CA GLU A 22 51.89 14.37 30.34
C GLU A 22 51.31 14.30 28.92
N LEU A 23 52.04 13.71 27.96
CA LEU A 23 51.53 13.49 26.60
C LEU A 23 50.35 12.52 26.52
N LEU A 24 50.20 11.62 27.50
CA LEU A 24 49.09 10.67 27.56
C LEU A 24 47.83 11.31 28.19
N ILE A 25 48.00 12.33 29.05
CA ILE A 25 46.89 13.06 29.68
C ILE A 25 46.37 14.21 28.78
N MET A 26 47.23 14.81 27.95
CA MET A 26 46.81 15.88 27.02
C MET A 26 46.02 15.41 25.78
N ASN A 27 45.86 14.10 25.56
CA ASN A 27 45.12 13.56 24.41
C ASN A 27 43.66 13.17 24.73
N GLU A 28 43.17 13.40 25.96
CA GLU A 28 41.76 13.17 26.33
C GLU A 28 40.85 14.41 26.17
N GLY A 29 41.37 15.49 25.57
CA GLY A 29 40.68 16.78 25.49
C GLY A 29 40.26 17.21 24.09
N SER A 30 39.27 16.54 23.47
CA SER A 30 38.21 17.09 22.59
C SER A 30 37.65 16.03 21.63
N PRO A 31 36.38 16.09 21.19
CA PRO A 31 35.40 17.17 21.36
C PRO A 31 34.12 16.72 22.08
N GLY A 32 33.49 17.65 22.80
CA GLY A 32 32.08 17.50 23.18
C GLY A 32 31.25 17.27 21.91
N ALA A 33 30.81 16.03 21.72
CA ALA A 33 29.91 15.65 20.66
C ALA A 33 28.65 16.54 20.76
N PRO A 34 28.19 17.18 19.66
CA PRO A 34 26.92 17.89 19.69
C PRO A 34 25.82 16.86 19.97
N ALA A 35 25.23 16.99 21.15
CA ALA A 35 24.12 16.17 21.62
C ALA A 35 22.97 16.17 20.60
N GLU A 36 22.79 15.03 19.92
CA GLU A 36 21.54 14.24 19.84
C GLU A 36 20.19 15.01 19.75
N ARG A 37 20.13 16.13 19.04
CA ARG A 37 18.89 16.93 18.94
C ARG A 37 18.01 16.61 17.74
N THR A 38 18.13 15.40 17.18
CA THR A 38 17.40 15.01 15.95
C THR A 38 16.64 13.69 16.10
N TRP A 39 16.09 13.38 17.27
CA TRP A 39 15.55 12.02 17.49
C TRP A 39 14.24 11.90 18.29
N ARG A 40 13.38 12.92 18.33
CA ARG A 40 12.07 12.81 19.02
C ARG A 40 10.86 12.70 18.09
N TRP A 41 10.99 13.01 16.81
CA TRP A 41 9.87 13.01 15.86
C TRP A 41 9.69 11.68 15.12
N TRP A 42 10.64 10.75 15.20
CA TRP A 42 10.58 9.45 14.51
C TRP A 42 9.43 8.53 14.96
N PRO A 43 9.14 8.38 16.27
CA PRO A 43 7.97 7.62 16.70
C PRO A 43 6.68 8.24 16.17
N ALA A 44 6.61 9.57 16.13
CA ALA A 44 5.47 10.31 15.57
C ALA A 44 5.35 10.10 14.05
N LEU A 45 6.46 10.11 13.30
CA LEU A 45 6.46 9.79 11.88
C LEU A 45 5.96 8.36 11.62
N ARG A 46 6.45 7.37 12.38
CA ARG A 46 6.00 5.98 12.23
C ARG A 46 4.50 5.85 12.49
N LEU A 47 4.01 6.47 13.56
CA LEU A 47 2.58 6.49 13.88
C LEU A 47 1.80 7.17 12.75
N ALA A 48 2.26 8.32 12.27
CA ALA A 48 1.63 9.04 11.17
C ALA A 48 1.57 8.20 9.88
N LEU A 49 2.63 7.47 9.55
CA LEU A 49 2.67 6.63 8.35
C LEU A 49 1.79 5.37 8.49
N VAL A 50 1.72 4.75 9.68
CA VAL A 50 0.77 3.65 9.96
C VAL A 50 -0.67 4.15 9.90
N LEU A 51 -0.97 5.31 10.49
CA LEU A 51 -2.29 5.93 10.41
C LEU A 51 -2.66 6.28 8.97
N LEU A 52 -1.70 6.79 8.19
CA LEU A 52 -1.88 7.05 6.76
C LEU A 52 -2.17 5.77 5.98
N TRP A 53 -1.46 4.68 6.27
CA TRP A 53 -1.71 3.37 5.68
C TRP A 53 -3.10 2.84 6.03
N LEU A 54 -3.50 2.91 7.31
CA LEU A 54 -4.83 2.49 7.77
C LEU A 54 -5.94 3.32 7.12
N LEU A 55 -5.74 4.64 7.02
CA LEU A 55 -6.67 5.55 6.37
C LEU A 55 -6.81 5.19 4.88
N ALA A 56 -5.71 4.95 4.18
CA ALA A 56 -5.71 4.52 2.79
C ALA A 56 -6.43 3.16 2.63
N ALA A 57 -6.10 2.17 3.45
CA ALA A 57 -6.73 0.85 3.43
C ALA A 57 -8.25 0.92 3.69
N MET A 58 -8.66 1.66 4.72
CA MET A 58 -10.07 1.86 5.05
C MET A 58 -10.81 2.58 3.92
N THR A 59 -10.18 3.58 3.30
CA THR A 59 -10.79 4.32 2.17
C THR A 59 -10.93 3.44 0.94
N THR A 60 -9.92 2.63 0.61
CA THR A 60 -10.00 1.66 -0.49
C THR A 60 -11.07 0.61 -0.23
N TRP A 61 -11.16 0.10 1.00
CA TRP A 61 -12.21 -0.85 1.39
C TRP A 61 -13.60 -0.25 1.28
N TRP A 62 -13.77 1.00 1.74
CA TRP A 62 -15.05 1.71 1.67
C TRP A 62 -15.49 1.99 0.23
N THR A 63 -14.54 2.32 -0.63
CA THR A 63 -14.79 2.68 -2.04
C THR A 63 -14.77 1.49 -2.99
N ALA A 64 -14.46 0.29 -2.52
CA ALA A 64 -14.44 -0.92 -3.34
C ALA A 64 -15.83 -1.17 -3.98
N PRO A 65 -15.91 -1.40 -5.30
CA PRO A 65 -17.17 -1.73 -5.96
C PRO A 65 -17.79 -2.99 -5.36
N ARG A 66 -19.05 -2.92 -4.91
CA ARG A 66 -19.78 -4.07 -4.38
C ARG A 66 -20.81 -4.55 -5.38
N GLN A 67 -20.86 -5.86 -5.59
CA GLN A 67 -21.91 -6.44 -6.39
C GLN A 67 -23.26 -6.24 -5.69
N GLN A 68 -24.29 -5.86 -6.44
CA GLN A 68 -25.66 -5.69 -6.00
C GLN A 68 -26.59 -6.36 -7.00
N GLY A 69 -27.82 -6.64 -6.57
CA GLY A 69 -28.84 -7.23 -7.43
C GLY A 69 -29.37 -6.23 -8.47
N TYR A 70 -29.90 -6.78 -9.55
CA TYR A 70 -30.56 -6.01 -10.62
C TYR A 70 -31.70 -5.13 -10.11
N GLU A 71 -32.55 -5.66 -9.24
CA GLU A 71 -33.67 -4.92 -8.64
C GLU A 71 -33.20 -3.70 -7.86
N GLN A 72 -32.05 -3.79 -7.18
CA GLN A 72 -31.47 -2.66 -6.47
C GLN A 72 -30.99 -1.58 -7.45
N ALA A 73 -30.39 -1.97 -8.58
CA ALA A 73 -29.98 -1.04 -9.62
C ALA A 73 -31.18 -0.26 -10.18
N ARG A 74 -32.28 -0.96 -10.47
CA ARG A 74 -33.54 -0.36 -10.94
C ARG A 74 -34.15 0.56 -9.88
N ALA A 75 -34.23 0.10 -8.64
CA ALA A 75 -34.77 0.89 -7.54
C ALA A 75 -33.95 2.17 -7.29
N ASP A 76 -32.62 2.11 -7.41
CA ASP A 76 -31.74 3.28 -7.30
C ASP A 76 -31.87 4.23 -8.49
N ALA A 77 -32.02 3.69 -9.71
CA ALA A 77 -32.25 4.47 -10.92
C ALA A 77 -33.59 5.21 -10.85
N ALA A 78 -34.69 4.49 -10.59
CA ALA A 78 -36.04 5.03 -10.47
C ALA A 78 -36.17 6.04 -9.32
N ALA A 79 -35.44 5.84 -8.21
CA ALA A 79 -35.42 6.77 -7.09
C ALA A 79 -34.49 8.00 -7.30
N GLY A 80 -33.82 8.12 -8.45
CA GLY A 80 -32.93 9.25 -8.71
C GLY A 80 -31.63 9.25 -7.91
N ARG A 81 -31.29 8.14 -7.23
CA ARG A 81 -30.14 8.04 -6.31
C ARG A 81 -28.80 7.91 -7.02
N ILE A 82 -28.80 7.59 -8.30
CA ILE A 82 -27.58 7.40 -9.09
C ILE A 82 -26.94 8.76 -9.41
N THR A 83 -25.76 9.03 -8.85
CA THR A 83 -25.00 10.29 -9.08
C THR A 83 -24.06 10.22 -10.27
N ALA A 84 -23.57 9.02 -10.59
CA ALA A 84 -22.78 8.72 -11.78
C ALA A 84 -22.97 7.25 -12.13
N TYR A 85 -22.93 6.90 -13.41
CA TYR A 85 -22.96 5.51 -13.85
C TYR A 85 -22.09 5.29 -15.08
N GLN A 86 -21.65 4.05 -15.23
CA GLN A 86 -20.84 3.59 -16.35
C GLN A 86 -21.24 2.17 -16.72
N TRP A 87 -21.27 1.91 -18.02
CA TRP A 87 -21.40 0.58 -18.59
C TRP A 87 -20.03 0.07 -19.03
N GLY A 88 -19.80 -1.24 -18.93
CA GLY A 88 -18.57 -1.82 -19.43
C GLY A 88 -18.62 -3.33 -19.54
N ASP A 89 -17.55 -3.88 -20.10
CA ASP A 89 -17.48 -5.28 -20.51
C ASP A 89 -16.72 -6.12 -19.49
N ARG A 90 -15.75 -5.50 -18.81
CA ARG A 90 -14.88 -6.18 -17.85
C ARG A 90 -14.26 -5.18 -16.87
N TRP A 91 -13.94 -5.69 -15.69
CA TRP A 91 -13.05 -5.00 -14.76
C TRP A 91 -11.61 -5.13 -15.26
N ASP A 92 -10.89 -4.01 -15.29
CA ASP A 92 -9.47 -4.01 -15.64
C ASP A 92 -8.67 -4.73 -14.55
N ALA A 93 -8.17 -5.91 -14.88
CA ALA A 93 -7.25 -6.70 -14.08
C ALA A 93 -5.82 -6.65 -14.62
N SER A 94 -5.58 -5.92 -15.71
CA SER A 94 -4.34 -6.01 -16.50
C SER A 94 -3.23 -5.08 -16.02
N SER A 95 -3.56 -4.08 -15.20
CA SER A 95 -2.56 -3.22 -14.57
C SER A 95 -1.98 -3.91 -13.32
N PRO A 96 -0.65 -3.95 -13.14
CA PRO A 96 -0.06 -4.43 -11.90
C PRO A 96 -0.64 -3.60 -10.75
N PRO A 97 -1.21 -4.24 -9.72
CA PRO A 97 -1.97 -3.54 -8.69
C PRO A 97 -1.05 -2.55 -7.98
N ARG A 98 -1.27 -1.25 -8.22
CA ARG A 98 -0.62 -0.21 -7.42
C ARG A 98 -1.18 -0.31 -6.01
N TRP A 99 -0.43 0.18 -5.03
CA TRP A 99 -0.95 0.25 -3.67
C TRP A 99 -2.27 1.03 -3.66
N PHE A 100 -3.32 0.39 -3.16
CA PHE A 100 -4.66 0.97 -3.04
C PHE A 100 -5.36 1.27 -4.38
N ASP A 101 -4.93 0.64 -5.48
CA ASP A 101 -5.60 0.78 -6.76
C ASP A 101 -7.03 0.23 -6.71
N THR A 102 -7.93 0.83 -7.46
CA THR A 102 -9.32 0.36 -7.55
C THR A 102 -9.60 -0.11 -8.96
N PRO A 103 -10.21 -1.29 -9.15
CA PRO A 103 -10.56 -1.79 -10.47
C PRO A 103 -11.36 -0.74 -11.24
N ALA A 104 -10.87 -0.40 -12.42
CA ALA A 104 -11.59 0.46 -13.35
C ALA A 104 -12.47 -0.42 -14.24
N LEU A 105 -13.69 0.03 -14.52
CA LEU A 105 -14.56 -0.64 -15.47
C LEU A 105 -14.13 -0.23 -16.88
N HIS A 106 -13.77 -1.20 -17.71
CA HIS A 106 -13.39 -0.97 -19.10
C HIS A 106 -14.64 -1.04 -19.99
N SER A 107 -14.81 -0.05 -20.87
CA SER A 107 -15.90 0.03 -21.84
C SER A 107 -15.31 0.04 -23.25
N SER A 108 -15.78 -0.87 -24.11
CA SER A 108 -15.44 -0.88 -25.53
C SER A 108 -16.26 0.08 -26.39
N GLY A 109 -17.13 0.90 -25.77
CA GLY A 109 -17.97 1.89 -26.44
C GLY A 109 -19.42 1.46 -26.66
N THR A 110 -19.73 0.17 -26.52
CA THR A 110 -21.11 -0.35 -26.39
C THR A 110 -21.51 -0.46 -24.92
N LEU A 111 -22.82 -0.49 -24.64
CA LEU A 111 -23.36 -0.65 -23.28
C LEU A 111 -23.17 -2.12 -22.87
N GLY A 112 -21.98 -2.42 -22.36
CA GLY A 112 -21.51 -3.74 -21.96
C GLY A 112 -22.28 -4.36 -20.78
N PRO A 113 -22.10 -5.66 -20.51
CA PRO A 113 -22.94 -6.43 -19.57
C PRO A 113 -22.81 -5.99 -18.11
N LEU A 114 -21.79 -5.21 -17.76
CA LEU A 114 -21.60 -4.71 -16.40
C LEU A 114 -22.15 -3.30 -16.29
N PHE A 115 -23.16 -3.13 -15.46
CA PHE A 115 -23.65 -1.83 -15.03
C PHE A 115 -23.03 -1.46 -13.68
N ALA A 116 -22.26 -0.39 -13.64
CA ALA A 116 -21.74 0.16 -12.39
C ALA A 116 -22.31 1.55 -12.13
N TRP A 117 -22.65 1.83 -10.87
CA TRP A 117 -23.20 3.12 -10.47
C TRP A 117 -22.64 3.58 -9.12
N ARG A 118 -22.81 4.88 -8.86
CA ARG A 118 -22.45 5.53 -7.60
C ARG A 118 -23.68 6.17 -6.99
N THR A 119 -23.81 6.03 -5.68
CA THR A 119 -24.85 6.63 -4.84
C THR A 119 -24.34 7.92 -4.17
N PRO A 120 -25.21 8.74 -3.55
CA PRO A 120 -24.81 10.03 -2.99
C PRO A 120 -23.88 9.91 -1.77
N ASP A 121 -23.88 8.75 -1.10
CA ASP A 121 -22.96 8.38 -0.02
C ASP A 121 -21.54 8.01 -0.52
N GLY A 122 -21.30 8.09 -1.82
CA GLY A 122 -20.02 7.83 -2.45
C GLY A 122 -19.68 6.35 -2.64
N ARG A 123 -20.60 5.44 -2.30
CA ARG A 123 -20.41 4.00 -2.53
C ARG A 123 -20.55 3.64 -4.01
N ARG A 124 -19.80 2.63 -4.43
CA ARG A 124 -19.85 2.07 -5.78
C ARG A 124 -20.52 0.72 -5.74
N HIS A 125 -21.47 0.56 -6.64
CA HIS A 125 -22.22 -0.66 -6.83
C HIS A 125 -22.05 -1.12 -8.26
N TRP A 126 -22.17 -2.42 -8.48
CA TRP A 126 -22.22 -2.97 -9.82
C TRP A 126 -23.14 -4.18 -9.88
N THR A 127 -23.70 -4.44 -11.07
CA THR A 127 -24.48 -5.64 -11.37
C THR A 127 -24.09 -6.13 -12.75
N ASP A 128 -24.17 -7.44 -12.94
CA ASP A 128 -24.07 -8.09 -14.24
C ASP A 128 -25.49 -8.19 -14.82
N THR A 129 -25.76 -7.52 -15.94
CA THR A 129 -27.09 -7.45 -16.57
C THR A 129 -27.35 -8.56 -17.59
N ASP A 130 -26.38 -9.44 -17.83
CA ASP A 130 -26.46 -10.50 -18.86
C ASP A 130 -27.29 -11.71 -18.38
N ARG A 131 -27.36 -11.93 -17.06
CA ARG A 131 -27.97 -13.13 -16.46
C ARG A 131 -29.48 -13.03 -16.18
N PHE A 132 -30.21 -12.12 -16.80
CA PHE A 132 -31.62 -11.89 -16.46
C PHE A 132 -32.57 -12.11 -17.64
N ASP A 133 -33.29 -13.23 -17.61
CA ASP A 133 -34.23 -13.65 -18.67
C ASP A 133 -35.61 -12.95 -18.62
N GLN A 134 -35.83 -12.02 -17.69
CA GLN A 134 -37.16 -11.49 -17.35
C GLN A 134 -37.34 -9.98 -17.55
N VAL A 135 -36.94 -9.43 -18.69
CA VAL A 135 -37.36 -8.05 -19.05
C VAL A 135 -38.21 -8.08 -20.30
N THR A 136 -39.48 -7.68 -20.14
CA THR A 136 -40.38 -7.38 -21.26
C THR A 136 -39.84 -6.13 -21.96
N ILE A 137 -39.13 -6.32 -23.07
CA ILE A 137 -38.62 -5.23 -23.88
C ILE A 137 -39.82 -4.58 -24.58
N THR A 138 -40.16 -3.36 -24.19
CA THR A 138 -41.02 -2.50 -25.00
C THR A 138 -40.22 -2.01 -26.21
N ASP A 139 -40.75 -2.13 -27.43
CA ASP A 139 -40.10 -1.88 -28.74
C ASP A 139 -39.51 -0.46 -28.97
N THR A 140 -39.34 0.35 -27.93
CA THR A 140 -38.87 1.74 -28.00
C THR A 140 -37.37 1.91 -27.77
N VAL A 141 -36.62 0.83 -27.52
CA VAL A 141 -35.17 0.88 -27.28
C VAL A 141 -34.41 0.09 -28.33
N ASP A 142 -33.40 0.73 -28.92
CA ASP A 142 -32.57 0.17 -29.99
C ASP A 142 -31.74 -1.02 -29.47
N ASN A 143 -32.24 -2.24 -29.72
CA ASN A 143 -31.76 -3.49 -29.14
C ASN A 143 -30.29 -3.79 -29.50
N GLY A 144 -29.80 -3.24 -30.62
CA GLY A 144 -28.41 -3.42 -31.07
C GLY A 144 -27.35 -2.70 -30.22
N SER A 145 -27.73 -1.84 -29.28
CA SER A 145 -26.79 -1.08 -28.44
C SER A 145 -26.55 -1.70 -27.05
N TYR A 146 -27.30 -2.75 -26.67
CA TYR A 146 -27.30 -3.32 -25.32
C TYR A 146 -26.92 -4.80 -25.35
N SER A 147 -26.07 -5.19 -24.40
CA SER A 147 -25.56 -6.56 -24.27
C SER A 147 -26.56 -7.56 -23.69
N GLY A 148 -27.67 -7.10 -23.07
CA GLY A 148 -28.71 -7.97 -22.53
C GLY A 148 -30.01 -7.25 -22.17
N PRO A 149 -31.13 -7.99 -21.99
CA PRO A 149 -32.45 -7.43 -21.68
C PRO A 149 -32.48 -6.67 -20.35
N GLY A 150 -31.67 -7.08 -19.37
CA GLY A 150 -31.48 -6.36 -18.11
C GLY A 150 -30.98 -4.92 -18.34
N ALA A 151 -30.05 -4.74 -19.26
CA ALA A 151 -29.44 -3.44 -19.53
C ALA A 151 -30.48 -2.44 -20.08
N ILE A 152 -31.40 -2.92 -20.92
CA ILE A 152 -32.50 -2.12 -21.47
C ILE A 152 -33.41 -1.60 -20.35
N GLY A 153 -33.80 -2.45 -19.40
CA GLY A 153 -34.67 -2.04 -18.28
C GLY A 153 -34.04 -0.94 -17.42
N VAL A 154 -32.76 -1.07 -17.07
CA VAL A 154 -32.04 -0.02 -16.31
C VAL A 154 -31.90 1.26 -17.12
N ALA A 155 -31.61 1.16 -18.42
CA ALA A 155 -31.51 2.33 -19.30
C ALA A 155 -32.84 3.09 -19.43
N GLN A 156 -33.97 2.36 -19.50
CA GLN A 156 -35.30 2.97 -19.48
C GLN A 156 -35.57 3.71 -18.17
N ASP A 157 -35.25 3.11 -17.02
CA ASP A 157 -35.43 3.75 -15.70
C ASP A 157 -34.54 4.99 -15.55
N LEU A 158 -33.29 4.95 -16.05
CA LEU A 158 -32.37 6.09 -16.09
C LEU A 158 -32.92 7.23 -16.96
N ARG A 159 -33.46 6.91 -18.14
CA ARG A 159 -34.08 7.87 -19.05
C ARG A 159 -35.33 8.51 -18.45
N ALA A 160 -36.22 7.68 -17.90
CA ALA A 160 -37.45 8.14 -17.24
C ALA A 160 -37.13 9.09 -16.07
N SER A 161 -36.02 8.85 -15.38
CA SER A 161 -35.56 9.68 -14.27
C SER A 161 -34.69 10.88 -14.70
N GLY A 162 -34.50 11.08 -16.01
CA GLY A 162 -33.70 12.18 -16.57
C GLY A 162 -32.20 12.10 -16.23
N LEU A 163 -31.69 10.92 -15.89
CA LEU A 163 -30.32 10.71 -15.41
C LEU A 163 -29.31 10.47 -16.52
N GLU A 164 -29.72 10.48 -17.79
CA GLU A 164 -28.86 10.13 -18.94
C GLU A 164 -27.55 10.93 -18.97
N HIS A 165 -27.62 12.21 -18.64
CA HIS A 165 -26.48 13.14 -18.56
C HIS A 165 -25.44 12.78 -17.49
N ARG A 166 -25.72 11.84 -16.58
CA ARG A 166 -24.80 11.34 -15.55
C ARG A 166 -23.96 10.16 -16.03
N ALA A 167 -24.09 9.77 -17.30
CA ALA A 167 -23.19 8.82 -17.95
C ALA A 167 -21.77 9.38 -17.92
N GLY A 168 -20.83 8.61 -17.40
CA GLY A 168 -19.43 9.01 -17.40
C GLY A 168 -18.57 8.00 -16.68
N ALA A 169 -17.27 8.07 -16.90
CA ALA A 169 -16.34 7.23 -16.18
C ALA A 169 -16.54 7.39 -14.67
N LEU A 170 -16.65 6.26 -13.96
CA LEU A 170 -16.70 6.22 -12.50
C LEU A 170 -15.31 6.55 -11.91
N HIS A 171 -14.70 7.64 -12.36
CA HIS A 171 -13.44 8.13 -11.83
C HIS A 171 -13.59 8.35 -10.33
N LEU A 172 -12.60 7.89 -9.57
CA LEU A 172 -12.48 8.24 -8.16
C LEU A 172 -12.34 9.77 -8.07
N PRO A 173 -13.21 10.46 -7.32
CA PRO A 173 -13.01 11.87 -7.03
C PRO A 173 -11.92 12.09 -5.96
N THR A 174 -11.16 11.07 -5.57
CA THR A 174 -10.18 11.17 -4.49
C THR A 174 -8.76 11.05 -5.04
N PRO A 175 -8.22 12.11 -5.69
CA PRO A 175 -6.78 12.20 -5.96
C PRO A 175 -5.99 12.02 -4.65
N VAL A 176 -6.60 12.31 -3.50
CA VAL A 176 -6.05 12.09 -2.15
C VAL A 176 -5.57 10.66 -1.92
N VAL A 177 -6.28 9.61 -2.35
CA VAL A 177 -5.85 8.21 -2.10
C VAL A 177 -4.64 7.85 -2.96
N ILE A 178 -4.66 8.26 -4.24
CA ILE A 178 -3.56 8.06 -5.17
C ILE A 178 -2.31 8.82 -4.68
N TRP A 179 -2.48 10.10 -4.30
CA TRP A 179 -1.39 10.91 -3.75
C TRP A 179 -0.89 10.39 -2.42
N ALA A 180 -1.77 9.92 -1.52
CA ALA A 180 -1.36 9.31 -0.26
C ALA A 180 -0.53 8.04 -0.49
N GLY A 181 -0.97 7.16 -1.40
CA GLY A 181 -0.21 5.98 -1.79
C GLY A 181 1.15 6.33 -2.42
N LEU A 182 1.19 7.35 -3.29
CA LEU A 182 2.41 7.82 -3.94
C LEU A 182 3.39 8.46 -2.95
N VAL A 183 2.91 9.34 -2.06
CA VAL A 183 3.70 9.95 -0.99
C VAL A 183 4.25 8.88 -0.05
N LEU A 184 3.41 7.91 0.33
CA LEU A 184 3.82 6.78 1.16
C LEU A 184 4.92 5.96 0.48
N ALA A 185 4.76 5.63 -0.80
CA ALA A 185 5.75 4.91 -1.59
C ALA A 185 7.07 5.72 -1.73
N ALA A 186 6.99 7.01 -2.05
CA ALA A 186 8.14 7.88 -2.20
C ALA A 186 8.94 8.03 -0.90
N ILE A 187 8.25 8.26 0.23
CA ILE A 187 8.89 8.31 1.56
C ILE A 187 9.57 6.97 1.86
N SER A 188 8.88 5.86 1.59
CA SER A 188 9.41 4.52 1.84
C SER A 188 10.69 4.25 1.05
N VAL A 189 10.69 4.56 -0.25
CA VAL A 189 11.87 4.42 -1.12
C VAL A 189 12.99 5.35 -0.64
N GLY A 190 12.68 6.61 -0.33
CA GLY A 190 13.65 7.57 0.18
C GLY A 190 14.34 7.07 1.45
N VAL A 191 13.58 6.53 2.41
CA VAL A 191 14.15 6.01 3.66
C VAL A 191 14.95 4.73 3.43
N VAL A 192 14.51 3.83 2.55
CA VAL A 192 15.27 2.59 2.26
C VAL A 192 16.59 2.87 1.55
N VAL A 193 16.64 3.86 0.66
CA VAL A 193 17.82 4.21 -0.13
C VAL A 193 18.80 5.10 0.66
N ALA A 194 18.29 6.17 1.28
CA ALA A 194 19.12 7.18 1.95
C ALA A 194 19.25 6.96 3.47
N GLY A 195 18.44 6.09 4.06
CA GLY A 195 18.43 5.84 5.50
C GLY A 195 19.58 4.97 6.02
N PRO A 196 19.67 4.85 7.36
CA PRO A 196 20.65 4.01 8.04
C PRO A 196 20.66 2.58 7.50
N ALA A 197 21.82 1.93 7.50
CA ALA A 197 21.92 0.55 7.03
C ALA A 197 21.04 -0.37 7.90
N PRO A 198 20.16 -1.20 7.30
CA PRO A 198 19.33 -2.14 8.05
C PRO A 198 20.16 -3.15 8.84
N VAL A 199 19.62 -3.59 9.98
CA VAL A 199 20.28 -4.47 10.97
C VAL A 199 20.15 -5.94 10.58
N ARG A 200 18.99 -6.37 10.06
CA ARG A 200 18.66 -7.79 9.79
C ARG A 200 18.77 -8.17 8.32
N GLY A 201 18.40 -7.26 7.41
CA GLY A 201 18.41 -7.49 5.96
C GLY A 201 19.35 -6.55 5.21
N THR A 202 19.66 -6.87 3.95
CA THR A 202 20.27 -5.89 3.03
C THR A 202 19.24 -4.84 2.58
N ARG A 203 19.68 -3.64 2.15
CA ARG A 203 18.77 -2.63 1.57
C ARG A 203 17.95 -3.21 0.41
N TRP A 204 18.58 -4.03 -0.42
CA TRP A 204 17.93 -4.73 -1.53
C TRP A 204 16.90 -5.76 -1.09
N PHE A 205 17.13 -6.50 0.00
CA PHE A 205 16.13 -7.42 0.56
C PHE A 205 14.83 -6.67 0.90
N TRP A 206 14.95 -5.53 1.58
CA TRP A 206 13.82 -4.72 1.98
C TRP A 206 13.15 -3.99 0.81
N PHE A 207 13.94 -3.48 -0.13
CA PHE A 207 13.43 -2.88 -1.37
C PHE A 207 12.51 -3.87 -2.11
N TRP A 208 12.99 -5.10 -2.36
CA TRP A 208 12.19 -6.10 -3.07
C TRP A 208 10.94 -6.50 -2.29
N LEU A 209 11.06 -6.70 -0.98
CA LEU A 209 9.93 -7.07 -0.14
C LEU A 209 8.85 -5.97 -0.13
N ILE A 210 9.23 -4.70 0.01
CA ILE A 210 8.28 -3.58 0.00
C ILE A 210 7.63 -3.42 -1.37
N SER A 211 8.42 -3.53 -2.46
CA SER A 211 7.93 -3.27 -3.82
C SER A 211 7.00 -4.37 -4.33
N ILE A 212 7.23 -5.62 -3.92
CA ILE A 212 6.49 -6.78 -4.45
C ILE A 212 5.29 -7.13 -3.59
N THR A 213 5.38 -6.95 -2.27
CA THR A 213 4.30 -7.36 -1.38
C THR A 213 3.09 -6.44 -1.59
N PRO A 214 1.90 -7.00 -1.91
CA PRO A 214 0.72 -6.20 -2.21
C PRO A 214 0.23 -5.44 -0.99
N TYR A 215 -0.59 -4.41 -1.23
CA TYR A 215 -1.17 -3.55 -0.20
C TYR A 215 -0.15 -2.86 0.72
N GLY A 216 1.12 -2.80 0.33
CA GLY A 216 2.18 -2.23 1.16
C GLY A 216 2.46 -3.03 2.44
N LEU A 217 2.08 -4.31 2.53
CA LEU A 217 2.33 -5.12 3.74
C LEU A 217 3.83 -5.32 4.01
N GLY A 218 4.65 -5.32 2.95
CA GLY A 218 6.11 -5.36 3.08
C GLY A 218 6.64 -4.14 3.84
N LEU A 219 5.99 -2.98 3.72
CA LEU A 219 6.31 -1.76 4.45
C LEU A 219 5.97 -1.89 5.94
N LEU A 220 4.78 -2.39 6.26
CA LEU A 220 4.37 -2.65 7.64
C LEU A 220 5.30 -3.66 8.31
N TYR A 221 5.65 -4.73 7.61
CA TYR A 221 6.59 -5.73 8.10
C TYR A 221 7.98 -5.16 8.33
N TRP A 222 8.46 -4.31 7.41
CA TRP A 222 9.73 -3.59 7.58
C TRP A 222 9.70 -2.66 8.81
N TRP A 223 8.64 -1.87 9.02
CA TRP A 223 8.52 -1.04 10.22
C TRP A 223 8.39 -1.84 11.51
N ALA A 224 7.74 -3.00 11.47
CA ALA A 224 7.57 -3.85 12.64
C ALA A 224 8.88 -4.54 13.04
N ARG A 225 9.64 -5.02 12.06
CA ARG A 225 10.81 -5.87 12.28
C ARG A 225 12.10 -5.07 12.39
N GLU A 226 12.23 -4.02 11.60
CA GLU A 226 13.43 -3.23 11.58
C GLU A 226 13.28 -2.08 12.57
N HIS A 227 14.21 -2.01 13.51
CA HIS A 227 14.44 -0.83 14.32
C HIS A 227 15.68 -0.13 13.74
N PRO A 228 15.59 0.53 12.56
CA PRO A 228 16.75 1.18 11.95
C PRO A 228 17.30 2.33 12.80
N TRP A 229 16.65 2.61 13.94
CA TRP A 229 16.93 3.73 14.82
C TRP A 229 17.07 3.35 16.30
N SER A 230 17.11 2.06 16.64
CA SER A 230 17.67 1.66 17.94
C SER A 230 19.16 1.51 17.76
N THR A 231 19.95 2.41 18.33
CA THR A 231 21.40 2.25 18.48
C THR A 231 21.64 1.09 19.45
N SER A 232 21.41 -0.14 19.00
CA SER A 232 21.91 -1.30 19.70
C SER A 232 23.37 -1.39 19.31
N ALA A 233 24.23 -0.84 20.17
CA ALA A 233 25.63 -1.19 20.22
C ALA A 233 25.71 -2.72 20.20
N THR A 234 25.92 -3.29 19.01
CA THR A 234 25.94 -4.74 18.87
C THR A 234 27.32 -5.17 19.32
N PRO A 235 27.45 -6.07 20.32
CA PRO A 235 28.74 -6.54 20.79
C PRO A 235 29.51 -7.12 19.60
N ALA A 236 30.75 -6.67 19.41
CA ALA A 236 31.64 -7.19 18.37
C ALA A 236 31.79 -8.71 18.57
N GLY A 237 31.16 -9.53 17.72
CA GLY A 237 31.33 -10.99 17.81
C GLY A 237 30.26 -11.86 17.16
N HIS A 238 29.06 -11.36 16.87
CA HIS A 238 28.06 -12.16 16.14
C HIS A 238 28.09 -11.84 14.64
N VAL A 239 28.65 -12.76 13.86
CA VAL A 239 28.51 -12.78 12.39
C VAL A 239 27.06 -13.13 12.07
N ASN A 240 26.17 -12.14 12.21
CA ASN A 240 24.76 -12.33 11.91
C ASN A 240 24.62 -12.43 10.38
N ARG A 241 24.21 -13.60 9.90
CA ARG A 241 24.12 -13.94 8.48
C ARG A 241 23.01 -13.09 7.86
N ARG A 242 23.35 -11.89 7.35
CA ARG A 242 22.38 -10.94 6.77
C ARG A 242 21.60 -11.59 5.63
N ASP A 243 20.28 -11.42 5.65
CA ASP A 243 19.39 -11.96 4.62
C ASP A 243 19.72 -11.35 3.24
N ARG A 244 20.00 -12.22 2.26
CA ARG A 244 20.40 -11.84 0.90
C ARG A 244 19.24 -11.21 0.14
N GLY A 245 19.53 -10.25 -0.74
CA GLY A 245 18.51 -9.51 -1.51
C GLY A 245 17.52 -10.41 -2.28
N ILE A 246 17.99 -11.52 -2.85
CA ILE A 246 17.16 -12.50 -3.56
C ILE A 246 16.14 -13.22 -2.66
N LEU A 247 16.41 -13.37 -1.37
CA LEU A 247 15.43 -13.94 -0.44
C LEU A 247 14.24 -13.01 -0.25
N GLY A 248 14.44 -11.69 -0.32
CA GLY A 248 13.37 -10.70 -0.24
C GLY A 248 12.44 -10.75 -1.44
N LEU A 249 13.01 -10.97 -2.63
CA LEU A 249 12.27 -11.25 -3.86
C LEU A 249 11.42 -12.53 -3.72
N GLY A 250 12.03 -13.64 -3.28
CA GLY A 250 11.33 -14.91 -3.11
C GLY A 250 10.21 -14.85 -2.07
N LEU A 251 10.46 -14.20 -0.92
CA LEU A 251 9.45 -13.99 0.12
C LEU A 251 8.32 -13.06 -0.35
N GLY A 252 8.65 -11.99 -1.09
CA GLY A 252 7.65 -11.09 -1.67
C GLY A 252 6.72 -11.83 -2.63
N ILE A 253 7.28 -12.62 -3.54
CA ILE A 253 6.51 -13.45 -4.48
C ILE A 253 5.63 -14.45 -3.73
N LEU A 254 6.20 -15.17 -2.75
CA LEU A 254 5.45 -16.13 -1.95
C LEU A 254 4.31 -15.47 -1.17
N ALA A 255 4.55 -14.30 -0.58
CA ALA A 255 3.52 -13.53 0.11
C ALA A 255 2.40 -13.09 -0.85
N SER A 256 2.75 -12.61 -2.04
CA SER A 256 1.76 -12.24 -3.07
C SER A 256 0.89 -13.43 -3.47
N ILE A 257 1.51 -14.59 -3.73
CA ILE A 257 0.78 -15.83 -4.06
C ILE A 257 -0.15 -16.22 -2.92
N LEU A 258 0.35 -16.24 -1.67
CA LEU A 258 -0.43 -16.63 -0.51
C LEU A 258 -1.63 -15.68 -0.30
N ILE A 259 -1.43 -14.38 -0.46
CA ILE A 259 -2.50 -13.38 -0.35
C ILE A 259 -3.54 -13.58 -1.46
N SER A 260 -3.11 -13.81 -2.71
CA SER A 260 -4.02 -14.10 -3.82
C SER A 260 -4.84 -15.36 -3.56
N LEU A 261 -4.23 -16.42 -3.02
CA LEU A 261 -4.93 -17.66 -2.66
C LEU A 261 -5.93 -17.43 -1.53
N VAL A 262 -5.57 -16.67 -0.49
CA VAL A 262 -6.48 -16.31 0.61
C VAL A 262 -7.67 -15.50 0.09
N LEU A 263 -7.42 -14.49 -0.76
CA LEU A 263 -8.48 -13.69 -1.35
C LEU A 263 -9.40 -14.51 -2.26
N LEU A 264 -8.85 -15.46 -3.02
CA LEU A 264 -9.64 -16.38 -3.84
C LEU A 264 -10.47 -17.34 -2.97
N ALA A 265 -9.89 -17.90 -1.92
CA ALA A 265 -10.60 -18.75 -0.96
C ALA A 265 -11.71 -17.97 -0.24
N LEU A 266 -11.45 -16.71 0.12
CA LEU A 266 -12.44 -15.84 0.73
C LEU A 266 -13.56 -15.49 -0.27
N HIS A 267 -13.20 -15.21 -1.52
CA HIS A 267 -14.17 -14.94 -2.59
C HIS A 267 -15.07 -16.15 -2.87
N THR A 268 -14.53 -17.35 -2.91
CA THR A 268 -15.32 -18.58 -3.08
C THR A 268 -16.17 -18.88 -1.84
N ALA A 269 -15.62 -18.75 -0.63
CA ALA A 269 -16.33 -19.06 0.60
C ALA A 269 -17.45 -18.04 0.96
N LEU A 270 -17.26 -16.76 0.65
CA LEU A 270 -18.27 -15.71 0.92
C LEU A 270 -19.09 -15.34 -0.32
N GLY A 271 -18.53 -15.35 -1.53
CA GLY A 271 -19.24 -14.97 -2.75
C GLY A 271 -20.45 -15.87 -3.03
N ASP A 272 -20.30 -17.18 -2.83
CA ASP A 272 -21.38 -18.15 -3.06
C ASP A 272 -22.48 -18.12 -1.99
N ARG A 273 -22.19 -17.57 -0.80
CA ARG A 273 -23.15 -17.54 0.33
C ARG A 273 -24.03 -16.29 0.36
N TRP A 274 -23.66 -15.23 -0.36
CA TRP A 274 -24.41 -13.97 -0.39
C TRP A 274 -25.09 -13.70 -1.74
N ALA A 275 -24.91 -14.57 -2.75
CA ALA A 275 -25.81 -14.65 -3.88
C ALA A 275 -27.05 -15.46 -3.44
N PRO A 276 -28.25 -14.86 -3.33
CA PRO A 276 -29.46 -15.66 -3.22
C PRO A 276 -29.48 -16.62 -4.40
N GLN A 277 -29.48 -17.93 -4.13
CA GLN A 277 -29.76 -18.90 -5.17
C GLN A 277 -31.16 -18.57 -5.72
N PRO A 278 -31.31 -18.29 -7.03
CA PRO A 278 -32.64 -18.17 -7.61
C PRO A 278 -33.30 -19.54 -7.55
N GLY A 279 -34.17 -19.70 -6.54
CA GLY A 279 -35.27 -20.66 -6.50
C GLY A 279 -34.92 -22.14 -6.42
N THR A 280 -35.51 -22.78 -5.43
CA THR A 280 -36.48 -23.83 -5.78
C THR A 280 -37.86 -23.25 -5.63
#